data_AF-A0A0C3PLY1-F1
#
_entry.id   AF-A0A0C3PLY1-F1
#
_cell.length_a   1.000
_cell.length_b   1.000
_cell.length_c   1.000
_cell.angle_alpha   90.00
_cell.angle_beta   90.00
_cell.angle_gamma   90.00
#
_symmetry.space_group_name_H-M   'P 1'
#
loop_
_entity.id
_entity.type
_entity.pdbx_description
1 polymer ?
#
loop_
_entity_poly.entity_id
_entity_poly.type
_entity_poly.pdbx_seq_one_letter_code
_entity_poly.pdbx_strand_id
1 'polypeptide(L)'
;AWNGSASFAYYAPKMFQYYVNTLGQLYERHPHLVPPGGARADGMGVFSARCPNLDKKSVAYLHNDHANLAFGWCAIQSLGNFDPKKGGHLILQQLGVVVEFPPGATVLIPSAIVTHGNTPIQEHERRSSLVHYSSGGLFRWVEYGFRTWNDFKAADPIRAAQVWEERTTKRVDFALSLFSKASELAQDHRKVFYK
;
A
#
# COMPACT_ATOMS: atom_id res chain seq x y z
N ALA A 1 10.16 12.10 10.31
CA ALA A 1 8.73 11.74 10.41
C ALA A 1 8.42 10.64 9.40
N TRP A 2 8.06 9.45 9.88
CA TRP A 2 7.65 8.31 9.05
C TRP A 2 6.17 8.52 8.64
N ASN A 3 5.95 9.36 7.64
CA ASN A 3 4.65 9.96 7.33
C ASN A 3 3.69 9.08 6.51
N GLY A 4 4.11 7.89 6.04
CA GLY A 4 3.34 7.11 5.07
C GLY A 4 1.89 6.82 5.48
N SER A 5 1.63 6.50 6.76
CA SER A 5 0.27 6.26 7.25
C SER A 5 -0.56 7.53 7.38
N ALA A 6 0.03 8.64 7.84
CA ALA A 6 -0.66 9.93 7.92
C ALA A 6 -1.01 10.45 6.52
N SER A 7 -0.07 10.37 5.57
CA SER A 7 -0.32 10.69 4.17
C SER A 7 -1.41 9.80 3.58
N PHE A 8 -1.42 8.51 3.92
CA PHE A 8 -2.46 7.60 3.42
C PHE A 8 -3.85 7.95 3.99
N ALA A 9 -3.95 8.22 5.29
CA ALA A 9 -5.19 8.72 5.91
C ALA A 9 -5.66 10.02 5.27
N TYR A 10 -4.73 10.92 4.93
CA TYR A 10 -5.06 12.19 4.31
C TYR A 10 -5.50 12.08 2.84
N TYR A 11 -4.77 11.35 1.99
CA TYR A 11 -5.05 11.34 0.55
C TYR A 11 -6.02 10.25 0.09
N ALA A 12 -6.22 9.19 0.87
CA ALA A 12 -7.18 8.13 0.56
C ALA A 12 -7.90 7.62 1.82
N PRO A 13 -8.72 8.47 2.48
CA PRO A 13 -9.37 8.16 3.75
C PRO A 13 -10.23 6.88 3.71
N LYS A 14 -10.98 6.66 2.62
CA LYS A 14 -11.81 5.46 2.45
C LYS A 14 -10.98 4.18 2.39
N MET A 15 -9.89 4.19 1.61
CA MET A 15 -8.99 3.05 1.50
C MET A 15 -8.17 2.83 2.76
N PHE A 16 -7.74 3.90 3.43
CA PHE A 16 -7.14 3.83 4.74
C PHE A 16 -8.07 3.15 5.75
N GLN A 17 -9.34 3.52 5.79
CA GLN A 17 -10.33 2.88 6.66
C GLN A 17 -10.51 1.39 6.34
N TYR A 18 -10.50 1.02 5.05
CA TYR A 18 -10.54 -0.39 4.65
C TYR A 18 -9.35 -1.19 5.19
N TYR A 19 -8.14 -0.61 5.18
CA TYR A 19 -6.97 -1.23 5.79
C TYR A 19 -7.11 -1.34 7.32
N VAL A 20 -7.52 -0.26 7.99
CA VAL A 20 -7.72 -0.23 9.44
C VAL A 20 -8.70 -1.33 9.87
N ASN A 21 -9.85 -1.43 9.21
CA ASN A 21 -10.88 -2.40 9.54
C ASN A 21 -10.44 -3.84 9.26
N THR A 22 -9.81 -4.08 8.11
CA THR A 22 -9.43 -5.44 7.70
C THR A 22 -8.25 -5.95 8.51
N LEU A 23 -7.19 -5.16 8.64
CA LEU A 23 -6.03 -5.54 9.44
C LEU A 23 -6.35 -5.50 10.93
N GLY A 24 -7.28 -4.64 11.38
CA GLY A 24 -7.83 -4.66 12.74
C GLY A 24 -8.33 -6.04 13.16
N GLN A 25 -9.19 -6.64 12.36
CA GLN A 25 -9.68 -8.00 12.58
C GLN A 25 -8.55 -9.04 12.65
N LEU A 26 -7.49 -8.87 11.85
CA LEU A 26 -6.30 -9.74 11.90
C LEU A 26 -5.60 -9.69 13.26
N TYR A 27 -5.34 -8.49 13.78
CA TYR A 27 -4.65 -8.34 15.07
C TYR A 27 -5.56 -8.68 16.26
N GLU A 28 -6.86 -8.43 16.17
CA GLU A 28 -7.83 -8.88 17.19
C GLU A 28 -7.88 -10.41 17.26
N ARG A 29 -7.89 -11.08 16.10
CA ARG A 29 -7.89 -12.55 16.03
C ARG A 29 -6.57 -13.16 16.49
N HIS A 30 -5.46 -12.47 16.24
CA HIS A 30 -4.11 -12.94 16.53
C HIS A 30 -3.34 -11.89 17.36
N PRO A 31 -3.63 -11.77 18.66
CA PRO A 31 -3.09 -10.70 19.51
C PRO A 31 -1.57 -10.80 19.73
N HIS A 32 -0.95 -11.93 19.40
CA HIS A 32 0.49 -12.11 19.41
C HIS A 32 1.21 -11.49 18.20
N LEU A 33 0.47 -11.09 17.16
CA LEU A 33 1.04 -10.39 16.01
C LEU A 33 1.34 -8.94 16.38
N VAL A 34 2.58 -8.52 16.16
CA VAL A 34 3.01 -7.14 16.36
C VAL A 34 3.10 -6.46 15.00
N PRO A 35 2.38 -5.34 14.77
CA PRO A 35 2.52 -4.59 13.53
C PRO A 35 3.95 -4.00 13.38
N PRO A 36 4.41 -3.76 12.15
CA PRO A 36 5.71 -3.11 11.94
C PRO A 36 5.75 -1.74 12.60
N GLY A 37 6.54 -1.62 13.67
CA GLY A 37 6.62 -0.40 14.47
C GLY A 37 6.22 -0.56 15.92
N GLY A 38 5.71 -1.71 16.34
CA GLY A 38 5.36 -1.96 17.74
C GLY A 38 3.85 -1.95 17.98
N ALA A 39 3.45 -2.00 19.24
CA ALA A 39 2.04 -2.10 19.64
C ALA A 39 1.26 -0.86 19.19
N ARG A 40 0.00 -1.07 18.78
CA ARG A 40 -0.90 -0.02 18.24
C ARG A 40 -1.29 1.08 19.23
N ALA A 41 -0.86 0.98 20.49
CA ALA A 41 -1.34 1.81 21.60
C ALA A 41 -0.95 3.29 21.47
N ASP A 42 0.05 3.64 20.66
CA ASP A 42 0.57 5.01 20.52
C ASP A 42 0.85 5.46 19.08
N GLY A 43 0.27 4.78 18.07
CA GLY A 43 0.08 5.36 16.74
C GLY A 43 1.18 5.10 15.71
N MET A 44 1.49 3.83 15.41
CA MET A 44 2.33 3.50 14.24
C MET A 44 1.70 2.47 13.28
N GLY A 45 1.60 2.89 12.01
CA GLY A 45 1.52 2.04 10.81
C GLY A 45 0.17 1.40 10.48
N VAL A 46 -0.57 1.93 9.51
CA VAL A 46 -1.73 1.23 8.89
C VAL A 46 -1.31 0.04 8.02
N PHE A 47 -0.02 -0.06 7.70
CA PHE A 47 0.55 -1.09 6.85
C PHE A 47 1.00 -2.30 7.67
N SER A 48 0.91 -3.48 7.08
CA SER A 48 1.29 -4.76 7.73
C SER A 48 2.76 -5.14 7.54
N ALA A 49 3.48 -4.47 6.64
CA ALA A 49 4.91 -4.70 6.41
C ALA A 49 5.66 -3.38 6.12
N ARG A 50 6.98 -3.40 6.39
CA ARG A 50 7.93 -2.35 6.01
C ARG A 50 9.23 -2.97 5.49
N CYS A 51 9.75 -2.45 4.39
CA CYS A 51 11.02 -2.89 3.78
C CYS A 51 11.98 -1.71 3.62
N PRO A 52 13.07 -1.65 4.40
CA PRO A 52 14.13 -0.68 4.18
C PRO A 52 15.10 -1.17 3.10
N ASN A 53 15.21 -0.44 1.99
CA ASN A 53 16.18 -0.68 0.93
C ASN A 53 17.45 0.15 1.20
N LEU A 54 18.37 -0.40 1.99
CA LEU A 54 19.50 0.33 2.59
C LEU A 54 20.80 0.34 1.77
N ASP A 55 20.72 0.15 0.46
CA ASP A 55 21.91 0.24 -0.38
C ASP A 55 22.39 1.70 -0.53
N LYS A 56 23.69 1.89 -0.80
CA LYS A 56 24.28 3.20 -1.12
C LYS A 56 23.70 3.76 -2.42
N LYS A 57 23.30 2.91 -3.36
CA LYS A 57 22.71 3.29 -4.66
C LYS A 57 21.50 2.41 -4.98
N SER A 58 20.49 2.43 -4.11
CA SER A 58 19.29 1.62 -4.30
C SER A 58 18.58 2.03 -5.59
N VAL A 59 18.70 1.17 -6.62
CA VAL A 59 18.01 1.26 -7.90
C VAL A 59 17.02 0.11 -8.00
N ALA A 60 15.78 0.42 -8.38
CA ALA A 60 14.77 -0.59 -8.66
C ALA A 60 14.49 -0.62 -10.16
N TYR A 61 14.71 -1.78 -10.78
CA TYR A 61 14.22 -2.05 -12.13
C TYR A 61 12.69 -1.95 -12.16
N LEU A 62 12.12 -1.80 -13.36
CA LEU A 62 10.68 -1.79 -13.53
C LEU A 62 10.07 -3.11 -13.07
N HIS A 63 9.19 -3.05 -12.08
CA HIS A 63 8.53 -4.21 -11.50
C HIS A 63 7.13 -3.86 -10.96
N ASN A 64 6.38 -4.90 -10.62
CA ASN A 64 5.14 -4.82 -9.87
C ASN A 64 5.29 -5.59 -8.55
N ASP A 65 4.77 -5.03 -7.48
CA ASP A 65 4.65 -5.73 -6.20
C ASP A 65 3.42 -6.64 -6.21
N HIS A 66 3.42 -7.65 -7.09
CA HIS A 66 2.27 -8.51 -7.37
C HIS A 66 1.66 -9.22 -6.15
N ALA A 67 2.41 -9.36 -5.05
CA ALA A 67 1.94 -9.94 -3.79
C ALA A 67 1.12 -8.95 -2.92
N ASN A 68 1.18 -7.66 -3.20
CA ASN A 68 0.45 -6.62 -2.48
C ASN A 68 -1.04 -6.63 -2.85
N LEU A 69 -1.85 -5.94 -2.06
CA LEU A 69 -3.25 -5.73 -2.40
C LEU A 69 -3.33 -4.97 -3.72
N ALA A 70 -3.99 -5.56 -4.74
CA ALA A 70 -3.98 -5.06 -6.12
C ALA A 70 -4.34 -3.56 -6.23
N PHE A 71 -5.46 -3.17 -5.63
CA PHE A 71 -5.92 -1.77 -5.61
C PHE A 71 -5.40 -0.99 -4.40
N GLY A 72 -4.71 -1.67 -3.49
CA GLY A 72 -4.17 -1.11 -2.27
C GLY A 72 -2.97 -0.22 -2.53
N TRP A 73 -2.75 0.76 -1.67
CA TRP A 73 -1.62 1.67 -1.82
C TRP A 73 -0.44 1.21 -0.96
N CYS A 74 0.75 1.52 -1.46
CA CYS A 74 2.02 1.41 -0.74
C CYS A 74 2.63 2.80 -0.60
N ALA A 75 3.31 3.04 0.51
CA ALA A 75 4.03 4.29 0.72
C ALA A 75 5.52 4.04 0.46
N ILE A 76 6.10 4.76 -0.49
CA ILE A 76 7.54 4.74 -0.76
C ILE A 76 8.10 6.08 -0.31
N GLN A 77 9.09 6.05 0.57
CA GLN A 77 9.84 7.23 0.98
C GLN A 77 11.24 7.19 0.38
N SER A 78 11.61 8.26 -0.34
CA SER A 78 12.96 8.46 -0.87
C SER A 78 13.88 8.92 0.26
N LEU A 79 15.06 8.32 0.40
CA LEU A 79 16.04 8.65 1.43
C LEU A 79 17.43 8.84 0.80
N GLY A 80 18.31 9.50 1.52
CA GLY A 80 19.70 9.71 1.11
C GLY A 80 20.01 11.17 0.79
N ASN A 81 21.04 11.37 -0.02
CA ASN A 81 21.52 12.68 -0.46
C ASN A 81 21.93 12.58 -1.94
N PHE A 82 21.09 13.15 -2.80
CA PHE A 82 21.25 13.17 -4.26
C PHE A 82 20.49 14.37 -4.84
N ASP A 83 20.89 14.82 -6.04
CA ASP A 83 20.23 15.87 -6.79
C ASP A 83 19.05 15.28 -7.61
N PRO A 84 17.79 15.53 -7.19
CA PRO A 84 16.61 14.97 -7.84
C PRO A 84 16.34 15.51 -9.25
N LYS A 85 17.10 16.51 -9.70
CA LYS A 85 17.06 17.02 -11.08
C LYS A 85 17.96 16.23 -12.02
N LYS A 86 18.89 15.43 -11.47
CA LYS A 86 19.91 14.69 -12.23
C LYS A 86 19.74 13.17 -12.18
N GLY A 87 18.88 12.64 -11.31
CA GLY A 87 18.71 11.21 -11.11
C GLY A 87 17.75 10.85 -9.98
N GLY A 88 17.58 9.56 -9.74
CA GLY A 88 16.69 9.05 -8.70
C GLY A 88 15.19 9.30 -8.97
N HIS A 89 14.83 9.62 -10.21
CA HIS A 89 13.45 9.87 -10.63
C HIS A 89 12.60 8.62 -10.47
N LEU A 90 11.33 8.79 -10.11
CA LEU A 90 10.36 7.70 -10.05
C LEU A 90 9.70 7.52 -11.42
N ILE A 91 9.68 6.29 -11.92
CA ILE A 91 9.02 5.92 -13.17
C ILE A 91 7.69 5.23 -12.83
N LEU A 92 6.59 5.66 -13.45
CA LEU A 92 5.26 5.06 -13.31
C LEU A 92 4.72 4.73 -14.71
N GLN A 93 4.89 3.49 -15.15
CA GLN A 93 4.76 3.10 -16.56
C GLN A 93 3.34 3.27 -17.10
N GLN A 94 2.33 2.76 -16.39
CA GLN A 94 0.92 2.80 -16.79
C GLN A 94 0.36 4.23 -16.80
N LEU A 95 0.96 5.13 -16.01
CA LEU A 95 0.60 6.54 -15.99
C LEU A 95 1.35 7.36 -17.05
N GLY A 96 2.38 6.78 -17.69
CA GLY A 96 3.19 7.46 -18.70
C GLY A 96 4.02 8.62 -18.14
N VAL A 97 4.35 8.61 -16.84
CA VAL A 97 5.07 9.71 -16.18
C VAL A 97 6.39 9.27 -15.57
N VAL A 98 7.34 10.20 -15.61
CA VAL A 98 8.60 10.16 -14.87
C VAL A 98 8.65 11.44 -14.04
N VAL A 99 8.82 11.31 -12.72
CA VAL A 99 8.74 12.44 -11.79
C VAL A 99 10.02 12.57 -10.98
N GLU A 100 10.48 13.81 -10.78
CA GLU A 100 11.52 14.10 -9.79
C GLU A 100 11.04 13.62 -8.41
N PHE A 101 11.82 12.78 -7.74
CA PHE A 101 11.44 12.18 -6.47
C PHE A 101 12.47 12.47 -5.37
N PRO A 102 12.43 13.67 -4.77
CA PRO A 102 13.49 14.19 -3.92
C PRO A 102 13.71 13.39 -2.64
N PRO A 103 14.94 13.42 -2.07
CA PRO A 103 15.17 12.90 -0.73
C PRO A 103 14.18 13.46 0.30
N GLY A 104 13.63 12.60 1.13
CA GLY A 104 12.62 12.94 2.14
C GLY A 104 11.17 12.93 1.62
N ALA A 105 10.96 12.92 0.29
CA ALA A 105 9.62 12.85 -0.27
C ALA A 105 9.00 11.46 -0.12
N THR A 106 7.67 11.43 -0.06
CA THR A 106 6.88 10.22 0.04
C THR A 106 5.85 10.20 -1.06
N VAL A 107 5.72 9.06 -1.74
CA VAL A 107 4.68 8.81 -2.75
C VAL A 107 3.79 7.66 -2.29
N LEU A 108 2.51 7.74 -2.62
CA LEU A 108 1.54 6.66 -2.45
C LEU A 108 1.15 6.14 -3.83
N ILE A 109 1.36 4.84 -4.08
CA ILE A 109 1.04 4.24 -5.37
C ILE A 109 0.35 2.88 -5.20
N PRO A 110 -0.53 2.47 -6.13
CA PRO A 110 -1.03 1.11 -6.20
C PRO A 110 0.02 0.18 -6.82
N SER A 111 1.04 -0.15 -6.05
CA SER A 111 2.30 -0.75 -6.52
C SER A 111 2.17 -2.17 -7.11
N ALA A 112 1.04 -2.83 -6.86
CA ALA A 112 0.73 -4.15 -7.42
C ALA A 112 0.25 -4.10 -8.88
N ILE A 113 -0.31 -2.96 -9.33
CA ILE A 113 -0.90 -2.81 -10.67
C ILE A 113 -0.24 -1.70 -11.50
N VAL A 114 0.56 -0.83 -10.88
CA VAL A 114 1.39 0.17 -11.57
C VAL A 114 2.83 -0.28 -11.54
N THR A 115 3.36 -0.62 -12.71
CA THR A 115 4.75 -0.96 -12.91
C THR A 115 5.58 0.27 -12.64
N HIS A 116 6.55 0.13 -11.74
CA HIS A 116 7.33 1.24 -11.26
C HIS A 116 8.79 0.85 -11.02
N GLY A 117 9.64 1.87 -10.96
CA GLY A 117 11.08 1.74 -10.76
C GLY A 117 11.69 3.12 -10.53
N ASN A 118 13.00 3.21 -10.45
CA ASN A 118 13.67 4.50 -10.35
C ASN A 118 14.95 4.56 -11.20
N THR A 119 15.29 5.77 -11.63
CA THR A 119 16.50 6.01 -12.41
C THR A 119 17.74 5.97 -11.51
N PRO A 120 18.92 5.64 -12.05
CA PRO A 120 20.18 5.78 -11.34
C PRO A 120 20.43 7.21 -10.84
N ILE A 121 21.33 7.33 -9.86
CA ILE A 121 21.86 8.60 -9.34
C ILE A 121 23.32 8.77 -9.79
N GLN A 122 23.93 9.93 -9.52
CA GLN A 122 25.33 10.17 -9.83
C GLN A 122 26.27 9.33 -8.96
N GLU A 123 27.51 9.11 -9.42
CA GLU A 123 28.45 8.16 -8.82
C GLU A 123 28.79 8.46 -7.34
N HIS A 124 28.82 9.76 -6.98
CA HIS A 124 29.15 10.24 -5.63
C HIS A 124 27.92 10.39 -4.71
N GLU A 125 26.71 10.22 -5.26
CA GLU A 125 25.46 10.40 -4.54
C GLU A 125 25.04 9.12 -3.80
N ARG A 126 24.11 9.27 -2.86
CA ARG A 126 23.56 8.14 -2.11
C ARG A 126 22.04 8.16 -2.10
N ARG A 127 21.43 7.02 -2.37
CA ARG A 127 19.98 6.86 -2.35
C ARG A 127 19.60 5.53 -1.71
N SER A 128 18.66 5.62 -0.77
CA SER A 128 18.00 4.49 -0.14
C SER A 128 16.49 4.73 -0.18
N SER A 129 15.68 3.75 0.21
CA SER A 129 14.24 3.99 0.38
C SER A 129 13.66 3.20 1.55
N LEU A 130 12.54 3.67 2.08
CA LEU A 130 11.69 2.89 2.97
C LEU A 130 10.33 2.70 2.31
N VAL A 131 9.91 1.44 2.22
CA VAL A 131 8.61 1.07 1.65
C VAL A 131 7.71 0.53 2.74
N HIS A 132 6.46 1.02 2.82
CA HIS A 132 5.40 0.46 3.65
C HIS A 132 4.33 -0.14 2.74
N TYR A 133 3.91 -1.37 3.02
CA TYR A 133 3.01 -2.12 2.15
C TYR A 133 2.19 -3.14 2.93
N SER A 134 1.18 -3.71 2.28
CA SER A 134 0.42 -4.83 2.82
C SER A 134 0.13 -5.88 1.75
N SER A 135 0.41 -7.15 2.08
CA SER A 135 0.12 -8.26 1.19
C SER A 135 -1.39 -8.40 0.96
N GLY A 136 -1.80 -8.60 -0.30
CA GLY A 136 -3.19 -8.91 -0.64
C GLY A 136 -3.66 -10.24 -0.06
N GLY A 137 -2.74 -11.14 0.26
CA GLY A 137 -3.04 -12.40 0.93
C GLY A 137 -3.66 -12.21 2.32
N LEU A 138 -3.25 -11.17 3.06
CA LEU A 138 -3.83 -10.87 4.38
C LEU A 138 -5.29 -10.43 4.28
N PHE A 139 -5.63 -9.63 3.27
CA PHE A 139 -7.02 -9.20 3.04
C PHE A 139 -7.91 -10.38 2.65
N ARG A 140 -7.41 -11.28 1.79
CA ARG A 140 -8.12 -12.53 1.44
C ARG A 140 -8.26 -13.45 2.64
N TRP A 141 -7.23 -13.59 3.47
CA TRP A 141 -7.28 -14.39 4.69
C TRP A 141 -8.42 -13.95 5.62
N VAL A 142 -8.56 -12.63 5.83
CA VAL A 142 -9.66 -12.07 6.62
C VAL A 142 -11.01 -12.28 5.91
N GLU A 143 -11.11 -12.02 4.60
CA GLU A 143 -12.33 -12.26 3.80
C GLU A 143 -12.81 -13.72 3.86
N TYR A 144 -11.87 -14.66 3.95
CA TYR A 144 -12.14 -16.10 4.01
C TYR A 144 -12.41 -16.60 5.44
N GLY A 145 -12.53 -15.70 6.42
CA GLY A 145 -12.77 -16.05 7.81
C GLY A 145 -11.58 -16.72 8.47
N PHE A 146 -10.37 -16.24 8.18
CA PHE A 146 -9.09 -16.74 8.68
C PHE A 146 -8.80 -18.18 8.23
N ARG A 147 -8.97 -18.43 6.94
CA ARG A 147 -8.81 -19.75 6.30
C ARG A 147 -8.04 -19.62 4.99
N THR A 148 -7.37 -20.71 4.61
CA THR A 148 -6.81 -20.81 3.26
C THR A 148 -7.93 -20.84 2.23
N TRP A 149 -7.63 -20.56 0.97
CA TRP A 149 -8.64 -20.69 -0.09
C TRP A 149 -9.25 -22.09 -0.16
N ASN A 150 -8.45 -23.13 0.03
CA ASN A 150 -8.92 -24.52 -0.02
C ASN A 150 -9.87 -24.84 1.13
N ASP A 151 -9.51 -24.43 2.35
CA ASP A 151 -10.36 -24.66 3.53
C ASP A 151 -11.65 -23.84 3.46
N PHE A 152 -11.56 -22.60 2.98
CA PHE A 152 -12.72 -21.75 2.75
C PHE A 152 -13.68 -22.36 1.71
N LYS A 153 -13.14 -22.79 0.57
CA LYS A 153 -13.92 -23.43 -0.49
C LYS A 153 -14.56 -24.74 -0.05
N ALA A 154 -13.88 -25.54 0.76
CA ALA A 154 -14.43 -26.78 1.31
C ALA A 154 -15.54 -26.50 2.33
N ALA A 155 -15.36 -25.50 3.19
CA ALA A 155 -16.33 -25.15 4.23
C ALA A 155 -17.57 -24.41 3.70
N ASP A 156 -17.42 -23.56 2.69
CA ASP A 156 -18.51 -22.80 2.07
C ASP A 156 -18.35 -22.70 0.53
N PRO A 157 -18.71 -23.76 -0.21
CA PRO A 157 -18.57 -23.81 -1.66
C PRO A 157 -19.39 -22.73 -2.39
N ILE A 158 -20.58 -22.40 -1.86
CA ILE A 158 -21.49 -21.43 -2.47
C ILE A 158 -20.87 -20.03 -2.40
N ARG A 159 -20.41 -19.62 -1.21
CA ARG A 159 -19.76 -18.31 -1.07
C ARG A 159 -18.44 -18.26 -1.83
N ALA A 160 -17.67 -19.34 -1.86
CA ALA A 160 -16.43 -19.40 -2.62
C ALA A 160 -16.67 -19.22 -4.13
N ALA A 161 -17.73 -19.83 -4.68
CA ALA A 161 -18.12 -19.62 -6.08
C ALA A 161 -18.48 -18.15 -6.36
N GLN A 162 -19.26 -17.51 -5.47
CA GLN A 162 -19.58 -16.08 -5.60
C GLN A 162 -18.33 -15.20 -5.59
N VAL A 163 -17.43 -15.38 -4.61
CA VAL A 163 -16.17 -14.63 -4.53
C VAL A 163 -15.33 -14.82 -5.79
N TRP A 164 -15.32 -16.03 -6.34
CA TRP A 164 -14.60 -16.33 -7.57
C TRP A 164 -15.21 -15.57 -8.76
N GLU A 165 -16.53 -15.57 -8.93
CA GLU A 165 -17.23 -14.88 -10.02
C GLU A 165 -17.12 -13.35 -9.93
N GLU A 166 -17.21 -12.81 -8.72
CA GLU A 166 -17.20 -11.36 -8.45
C GLU A 166 -15.82 -10.70 -8.66
N ARG A 167 -14.76 -11.50 -8.85
CA ARG A 167 -13.37 -11.01 -8.86
C ARG A 167 -13.05 -10.01 -9.98
N THR A 168 -13.71 -10.12 -11.14
CA THR A 168 -13.47 -9.25 -12.31
C THR A 168 -14.50 -8.12 -12.45
N THR A 169 -15.56 -8.12 -11.65
CA THR A 169 -16.65 -7.14 -11.73
C THR A 169 -16.81 -6.42 -10.39
N LYS A 170 -17.59 -6.97 -9.46
CA LYS A 170 -17.91 -6.31 -8.19
C LYS A 170 -16.69 -5.95 -7.36
N ARG A 171 -15.62 -6.76 -7.41
CA ARG A 171 -14.36 -6.43 -6.72
C ARG A 171 -13.67 -5.22 -7.33
N VAL A 172 -13.77 -5.02 -8.65
CA VAL A 172 -13.25 -3.83 -9.33
C VAL A 172 -14.08 -2.61 -8.94
N ASP A 173 -15.41 -2.71 -8.96
CA ASP A 173 -16.30 -1.62 -8.55
C ASP A 173 -16.06 -1.22 -7.09
N PHE A 174 -15.93 -2.22 -6.21
CA PHE A 174 -15.57 -2.00 -4.81
C PHE A 174 -14.22 -1.29 -4.69
N ALA A 175 -13.19 -1.78 -5.37
CA ALA A 175 -11.87 -1.17 -5.36
C ALA A 175 -11.91 0.29 -5.79
N LEU A 176 -12.58 0.60 -6.91
CA LEU A 176 -12.74 1.97 -7.42
C LEU A 176 -13.51 2.86 -6.44
N SER A 177 -14.52 2.32 -5.74
CA SER A 177 -15.29 3.08 -4.76
C SER A 177 -14.45 3.61 -3.58
N LEU A 178 -13.31 2.96 -3.29
CA LEU A 178 -12.38 3.34 -2.23
C LEU A 178 -11.44 4.48 -2.65
N PHE A 179 -11.30 4.78 -3.94
CA PHE A 179 -10.53 5.93 -4.40
C PHE A 179 -11.32 7.21 -4.15
N SER A 180 -10.66 8.23 -3.60
CA SER A 180 -11.26 9.55 -3.41
C SER A 180 -10.94 10.40 -4.63
N LYS A 181 -11.91 11.15 -5.15
CA LYS A 181 -11.62 12.19 -6.13
C LYS A 181 -11.07 13.42 -5.41
N ALA A 182 -10.21 14.18 -6.07
CA ALA A 182 -9.63 15.40 -5.48
C ALA A 182 -10.72 16.38 -5.01
N SER A 183 -11.80 16.54 -5.78
CA SER A 183 -12.95 17.40 -5.44
C SER A 183 -13.80 16.89 -4.27
N GLU A 184 -13.74 15.59 -3.96
CA GLU A 184 -14.56 14.94 -2.93
C GLU A 184 -13.78 14.70 -1.63
N LEU A 185 -12.46 14.92 -1.64
CA LEU A 185 -11.56 14.53 -0.54
C LEU A 185 -11.99 15.09 0.82
N ALA A 186 -12.34 16.38 0.89
CA ALA A 186 -12.78 17.00 2.14
C ALA A 186 -14.09 16.40 2.69
N GLN A 187 -14.99 15.96 1.80
CA GLN A 187 -16.22 15.28 2.20
C GLN A 187 -15.95 13.86 2.69
N ASP A 188 -15.08 13.13 1.98
CA ASP A 188 -14.69 11.77 2.37
C ASP A 188 -13.97 11.76 3.72
N HIS A 189 -13.15 12.77 4.02
CA HIS A 189 -12.58 13.00 5.36
C HIS A 189 -13.64 13.09 6.44
N ARG A 190 -14.65 13.95 6.25
CA ARG A 190 -15.75 14.11 7.21
C ARG A 190 -16.48 12.81 7.46
N LYS A 191 -16.81 12.07 6.40
CA LYS A 191 -17.52 10.78 6.48
C LYS A 191 -16.73 9.71 7.23
N VAL A 192 -15.41 9.67 7.05
CA VAL A 192 -14.57 8.63 7.63
C VAL A 192 -14.17 8.94 9.07
N PHE A 193 -13.77 10.20 9.36
CA PHE A 193 -13.13 10.54 10.64
C PHE A 193 -13.98 11.38 11.60
N TYR A 194 -15.06 12.03 11.15
CA TYR A 194 -15.82 13.00 11.96
C TYR A 194 -17.30 12.58 12.13
N LYS A 195 -17.53 11.38 12.66
CA LYS A 195 -18.86 10.90 13.01
C LYS A 195 -19.37 11.48 14.32
#